data_AF-A0A8K0W1C1-F1
#
_entry.id   AF-A0A8K0W1C1-F1
#
_cell.length_a   1.000
_cell.length_b   1.000
_cell.length_c   1.000
_cell.angle_alpha   90.00
_cell.angle_beta   90.00
_cell.angle_gamma   90.00
#
_symmetry.space_group_name_H-M   'P 1'
#
loop_
_entity.id
_entity.type
_entity.pdbx_description
1 polymer ?
#
loop_
_entity_poly.entity_id
_entity_poly.type
_entity_poly.pdbx_seq_one_letter_code
_entity_poly.pdbx_strand_id
1 'polypeptide(L)'
;MPSSQASNASSMSMDISVCDEPTASAPPNAASNGPQRTKDELEEVLKSTLRELTQLDEERLTVREERMFLNSISMKVKHILEAGMNGSYQHHFFTAVDQNPPTASGENGRFFRAIVQQLNKDFTSCMRLRGCTYALLEGEDQNLTTAANLERIRHQANFSAAFSFTRPQAIEWVLRYLYHYHNNGNPGTAAPRVISQLFVQMSEPWKKLATQHIDRVVNQCFNFIGTVLNYATRLDISDRIMRKHVFHVLDEAASNAKEELAQLLVDKDHHTWTSAQHFAARVHTGAGPAMQNKTAPDLRISTGNDLLNTLCAYYADQFEYFIAAVVNQVIERHIITPLSEKIFSDIVVAGMTQEEVRDVVGEKREVMEIRKELETRRELLEKELRVFNWVLESEG
;
A
#
# COMPACT_ATOMS: atom_id res chain seq x y z
N MET A 1 -51.11 -9.77 29.21
CA MET A 1 -52.43 -10.43 29.33
C MET A 1 -52.94 -10.70 27.93
N PRO A 2 -53.38 -11.93 27.61
CA PRO A 2 -53.14 -13.22 28.26
C PRO A 2 -52.62 -14.22 27.19
N SER A 3 -52.39 -15.53 27.31
CA SER A 3 -52.84 -16.61 28.19
C SER A 3 -51.89 -17.78 27.88
N SER A 4 -51.13 -18.35 28.81
CA SER A 4 -51.50 -19.50 29.68
C SER A 4 -52.06 -20.73 28.96
N GLN A 5 -51.35 -21.86 29.08
CA GLN A 5 -51.82 -23.25 29.31
C GLN A 5 -50.59 -24.17 29.17
N ALA A 6 -50.01 -24.85 30.17
CA ALA A 6 -50.50 -25.61 31.34
C ALA A 6 -51.36 -26.83 30.97
N SER A 7 -50.73 -28.00 30.94
CA SER A 7 -51.25 -29.37 31.19
C SER A 7 -50.18 -30.37 30.70
N ASN A 8 -49.92 -31.53 31.30
CA ASN A 8 -50.61 -32.23 32.37
C ASN A 8 -49.67 -33.27 32.97
N ALA A 9 -49.90 -33.57 34.25
CA ALA A 9 -49.34 -34.72 34.95
C ALA A 9 -49.89 -36.04 34.40
N SER A 10 -49.13 -37.12 34.57
CA SER A 10 -49.69 -38.47 34.68
C SER A 10 -48.88 -39.27 35.68
N SER A 11 -49.59 -39.65 36.75
CA SER A 11 -49.19 -40.62 37.75
C SER A 11 -49.69 -42.00 37.33
N MET A 12 -48.92 -43.06 37.59
CA MET A 12 -49.42 -44.43 37.80
C MET A 12 -48.24 -45.22 38.38
N SER A 13 -48.22 -45.40 39.70
CA SER A 13 -48.84 -46.49 40.48
C SER A 13 -48.01 -47.77 40.50
N MET A 14 -47.62 -48.08 41.74
CA MET A 14 -47.09 -49.30 42.34
C MET A 14 -47.52 -50.63 41.71
N ASP A 15 -46.58 -51.58 41.72
CA ASP A 15 -46.89 -52.95 42.14
C ASP A 15 -45.73 -53.54 42.97
N ILE A 16 -46.13 -54.33 43.96
CA ILE A 16 -45.37 -54.89 45.08
C ILE A 16 -44.96 -56.33 44.76
N SER A 17 -43.75 -56.76 45.14
CA SER A 17 -43.51 -58.17 45.54
C SER A 17 -42.22 -58.36 46.37
N VAL A 18 -42.39 -58.32 47.70
CA VAL A 18 -42.00 -59.31 48.73
C VAL A 18 -40.69 -60.11 48.59
N CYS A 19 -39.87 -59.94 49.66
CA CYS A 19 -38.91 -60.83 50.35
C CYS A 19 -37.71 -61.46 49.61
N ASP A 20 -36.50 -61.13 50.08
CA ASP A 20 -35.70 -62.05 50.91
C ASP A 20 -34.52 -61.29 51.58
N GLU A 21 -34.39 -61.41 52.91
CA GLU A 21 -33.09 -61.26 53.60
C GLU A 21 -32.35 -62.59 53.46
N PRO A 22 -31.03 -62.58 53.22
CA PRO A 22 -30.17 -62.85 54.37
C PRO A 22 -28.81 -62.12 54.36
N THR A 23 -28.46 -61.62 55.55
CA THR A 23 -27.11 -61.62 56.17
C THR A 23 -25.87 -61.11 55.42
N ALA A 24 -25.19 -60.19 56.13
CA ALA A 24 -23.73 -60.07 56.27
C ALA A 24 -22.90 -59.60 55.05
N SER A 25 -22.46 -58.34 55.10
CA SER A 25 -21.07 -57.96 55.42
C SER A 25 -20.82 -56.51 55.03
N ALA A 26 -20.29 -55.73 55.97
CA ALA A 26 -19.76 -54.40 55.69
C ALA A 26 -18.53 -54.51 54.77
N PRO A 27 -18.37 -53.69 53.72
CA PRO A 27 -17.10 -53.53 53.05
C PRO A 27 -16.22 -52.54 53.85
N PRO A 28 -15.04 -52.95 54.33
CA PRO A 28 -14.09 -52.06 54.97
C PRO A 28 -13.13 -51.53 53.91
N ASN A 29 -13.37 -50.35 53.31
CA ASN A 29 -12.27 -49.57 52.67
C ASN A 29 -12.65 -48.17 52.11
N ALA A 30 -13.51 -47.40 52.78
CA ALA A 30 -13.81 -46.03 52.32
C ALA A 30 -12.80 -44.95 52.77
N ALA A 31 -11.85 -45.27 53.66
CA ALA A 31 -11.05 -44.26 54.36
C ALA A 31 -9.63 -43.99 53.81
N SER A 32 -9.05 -44.85 52.96
CA SER A 32 -7.63 -44.68 52.53
C SER A 32 -7.42 -43.97 51.19
N ASN A 33 -8.48 -43.68 50.42
CA ASN A 33 -8.34 -43.06 49.08
C ASN A 33 -8.71 -41.57 49.04
N GLY A 34 -9.18 -41.00 50.15
CA GLY A 34 -9.54 -39.57 50.24
C GLY A 34 -8.37 -38.63 49.93
N PRO A 35 -7.18 -38.82 50.54
CA PRO A 35 -6.03 -37.95 50.30
C PRO A 35 -5.51 -38.01 48.86
N GLN A 36 -5.46 -39.21 48.28
CA GLN A 36 -4.99 -39.40 46.91
C GLN A 36 -5.94 -38.74 45.91
N ARG A 37 -7.25 -38.89 46.11
CA ARG A 37 -8.27 -38.26 45.27
C ARG A 37 -8.22 -36.73 45.32
N THR A 38 -8.00 -36.14 46.48
CA THR A 38 -7.85 -34.67 46.60
C THR A 38 -6.60 -34.14 45.92
N LYS A 39 -5.52 -34.92 45.89
CA LYS A 39 -4.30 -34.58 45.13
C LYS A 39 -4.57 -34.60 43.63
N ASP A 40 -5.21 -35.65 43.13
CA ASP A 40 -5.53 -35.78 41.70
C ASP A 40 -6.47 -34.64 41.24
N GLU A 41 -7.42 -34.22 42.08
CA GLU A 41 -8.29 -33.06 41.81
C GLU A 41 -7.51 -31.74 41.75
N LEU A 42 -6.57 -31.50 42.68
CA LEU A 42 -5.69 -30.32 42.66
C LEU A 42 -4.77 -30.29 41.42
N GLU A 43 -4.21 -31.44 41.04
CA GLU A 43 -3.37 -31.56 39.85
C GLU A 43 -4.15 -31.29 38.56
N GLU A 44 -5.40 -31.76 38.44
CA GLU A 44 -6.23 -31.49 37.26
C GLU A 44 -6.63 -30.01 37.18
N VAL A 45 -6.94 -29.37 38.31
CA VAL A 45 -7.24 -27.91 38.35
C VAL A 45 -5.99 -27.10 38.00
N LEU A 46 -4.81 -27.48 38.49
CA LEU A 46 -3.55 -26.85 38.12
C LEU A 46 -3.29 -27.00 36.62
N LYS A 47 -3.51 -28.20 36.07
CA LYS A 47 -3.35 -28.48 34.64
C LYS A 47 -4.35 -27.72 33.76
N SER A 48 -5.57 -27.47 34.25
CA SER A 48 -6.55 -26.59 33.58
C SER A 48 -6.07 -25.14 33.61
N THR A 49 -5.63 -24.66 34.77
CA THR A 49 -5.13 -23.28 34.94
C THR A 49 -3.90 -23.02 34.05
N LEU A 50 -2.99 -23.99 33.94
CA LEU A 50 -1.85 -23.92 33.02
C LEU A 50 -2.26 -23.96 31.54
N ARG A 51 -3.32 -24.70 31.20
CA ARG A 51 -3.92 -24.67 29.83
C ARG A 51 -4.54 -23.31 29.52
N GLU A 52 -5.20 -22.69 30.48
CA GLU A 52 -5.78 -21.34 30.33
C GLU A 52 -4.68 -20.27 30.21
N LEU A 53 -3.62 -20.36 31.02
CA LEU A 53 -2.43 -19.49 30.92
C LEU A 53 -1.69 -19.65 29.60
N THR A 54 -1.56 -20.87 29.08
CA THR A 54 -0.94 -21.11 27.76
C THR A 54 -1.83 -20.63 26.61
N GLN A 55 -3.16 -20.66 26.76
CA GLN A 55 -4.09 -20.06 25.80
C GLN A 55 -4.05 -18.52 25.79
N LEU A 56 -3.67 -17.90 26.92
CA LEU A 56 -3.47 -16.45 27.03
C LEU A 56 -2.17 -15.95 26.37
N ASP A 57 -1.42 -16.84 25.71
CA ASP A 57 -0.11 -16.62 25.08
C ASP A 57 1.01 -16.38 26.11
N GLU A 58 2.28 -16.56 25.70
CA GLU A 58 3.45 -16.39 26.57
C GLU A 58 3.39 -15.05 27.31
N GLU A 59 3.70 -15.09 28.61
CA GLU A 59 3.83 -13.94 29.51
C GLU A 59 4.58 -12.82 28.80
N ARG A 60 3.88 -11.74 28.43
CA ARG A 60 4.54 -10.58 27.84
C ARG A 60 5.27 -9.81 28.94
N LEU A 61 6.48 -10.29 29.18
CA LEU A 61 7.72 -9.58 28.99
C LEU A 61 7.81 -8.25 29.75
N THR A 62 8.78 -8.16 30.65
CA THR A 62 9.27 -6.89 31.20
C THR A 62 9.46 -5.87 30.07
N VAL A 63 9.44 -4.57 30.38
CA VAL A 63 9.59 -3.49 29.38
C VAL A 63 10.82 -3.67 28.47
N ARG A 64 11.89 -4.24 29.03
CA ARG A 64 13.10 -4.61 28.28
C ARG A 64 12.81 -5.67 27.23
N GLU A 65 12.05 -6.69 27.60
CA GLU A 65 11.67 -7.79 26.74
C GLU A 65 10.61 -7.38 25.70
N GLU A 66 9.64 -6.51 26.02
CA GLU A 66 8.72 -5.93 25.02
C GLU A 66 9.50 -5.22 23.90
N ARG A 67 10.54 -4.46 24.28
CA ARG A 67 11.42 -3.78 23.32
C ARG A 67 12.27 -4.76 22.51
N MET A 68 12.81 -5.81 23.13
CA MET A 68 13.55 -6.86 22.42
C MET A 68 12.66 -7.58 21.40
N PHE A 69 11.42 -7.87 21.78
CA PHE A 69 10.43 -8.46 20.88
C PHE A 69 10.09 -7.52 19.72
N LEU A 70 9.85 -6.24 19.99
CA LEU A 70 9.57 -5.25 18.95
C LEU A 70 10.74 -5.07 17.98
N ASN A 71 11.98 -5.09 18.49
CA ASN A 71 13.20 -5.10 17.68
C ASN A 71 13.31 -6.37 16.81
N SER A 72 12.89 -7.52 17.32
CA SER A 72 12.89 -8.76 16.51
C SER A 72 11.91 -8.65 15.33
N ILE A 73 10.77 -7.97 15.53
CA ILE A 73 9.79 -7.71 14.47
C ILE A 73 10.38 -6.72 13.46
N SER A 74 10.95 -5.61 13.90
CA SER A 74 11.52 -4.59 13.01
C SER A 74 12.60 -5.16 12.10
N MET A 75 13.49 -6.01 12.62
CA MET A 75 14.52 -6.67 11.83
C MET A 75 13.94 -7.62 10.76
N LYS A 76 12.93 -8.42 11.11
CA LYS A 76 12.24 -9.30 10.14
C LYS A 76 11.55 -8.48 9.05
N VAL A 77 10.82 -7.44 9.44
CA VAL A 77 10.09 -6.55 8.52
C VAL A 77 11.07 -5.85 7.57
N LYS A 78 12.15 -5.25 8.10
CA LYS A 78 13.18 -4.57 7.32
C LYS A 78 13.77 -5.48 6.25
N HIS A 79 14.16 -6.70 6.62
CA HIS A 79 14.73 -7.67 5.67
C HIS A 79 13.76 -8.01 4.53
N ILE A 80 12.47 -8.22 4.83
CA ILE A 80 11.46 -8.53 3.80
C ILE A 80 11.16 -7.30 2.93
N LEU A 81 11.08 -6.11 3.52
CA LEU A 81 10.86 -4.86 2.77
C LEU A 81 12.02 -4.60 1.80
N GLU A 82 13.28 -4.66 2.26
CA GLU A 82 14.45 -4.49 1.41
C GLU A 82 14.50 -5.51 0.28
N ALA A 83 14.21 -6.78 0.57
CA ALA A 83 14.11 -7.83 -0.43
C ALA A 83 13.01 -7.53 -1.48
N GLY A 84 11.83 -7.13 -1.03
CA GLY A 84 10.68 -6.82 -1.88
C GLY A 84 10.86 -5.58 -2.76
N MET A 85 11.56 -4.57 -2.26
CA MET A 85 11.88 -3.32 -2.98
C MET A 85 13.02 -3.50 -3.98
N ASN A 86 14.05 -4.28 -3.64
CA ASN A 86 15.17 -4.55 -4.54
C ASN A 86 14.83 -5.62 -5.59
N GLY A 87 13.68 -6.29 -5.46
CA GLY A 87 13.27 -7.38 -6.35
C GLY A 87 14.03 -8.70 -6.09
N SER A 88 14.61 -8.86 -4.90
CA SER A 88 15.25 -10.11 -4.47
C SER A 88 14.24 -10.99 -3.76
N TYR A 89 13.68 -11.98 -4.46
CA TYR A 89 12.54 -12.76 -3.96
C TYR A 89 12.93 -14.13 -3.38
N GLN A 90 14.11 -14.23 -2.75
CA GLN A 90 14.62 -15.50 -2.21
C GLN A 90 13.95 -15.92 -0.89
N HIS A 91 13.27 -14.99 -0.21
CA HIS A 91 12.65 -15.23 1.09
C HIS A 91 11.33 -16.01 0.97
N HIS A 92 11.04 -16.91 1.92
CA HIS A 92 9.79 -17.73 1.97
C HIS A 92 8.50 -16.89 1.95
N PHE A 93 8.57 -15.63 2.35
CA PHE A 93 7.45 -14.70 2.20
C PHE A 93 6.95 -14.62 0.73
N PHE A 94 7.84 -14.76 -0.27
CA PHE A 94 7.52 -14.60 -1.69
C PHE A 94 7.20 -15.92 -2.42
N THR A 95 7.19 -17.08 -1.75
CA THR A 95 7.00 -18.39 -2.42
C THR A 95 5.55 -18.75 -2.74
N ALA A 96 4.56 -18.00 -2.25
CA ALA A 96 3.16 -18.17 -2.62
C ALA A 96 2.90 -17.46 -3.96
N VAL A 97 3.00 -18.19 -5.06
CA VAL A 97 2.79 -17.68 -6.43
C VAL A 97 1.55 -18.34 -7.01
N ASP A 98 0.52 -17.54 -7.28
CA ASP A 98 -0.52 -17.92 -8.22
C ASP A 98 0.08 -17.85 -9.63
N GLN A 99 -0.26 -18.82 -10.51
CA GLN A 99 0.22 -18.87 -11.91
C GLN A 99 -0.21 -17.66 -12.77
N ASN A 100 -0.97 -16.73 -12.20
CA ASN A 100 -1.42 -15.50 -12.85
C ASN A 100 -0.36 -14.40 -12.79
N PRO A 101 -0.39 -13.40 -13.69
CA PRO A 101 0.49 -12.24 -13.60
C PRO A 101 0.29 -11.48 -12.28
N PRO A 102 1.31 -10.74 -11.80
CA PRO A 102 1.21 -9.98 -10.56
C PRO A 102 0.23 -8.82 -10.69
N THR A 103 -1.01 -9.08 -10.29
CA THR A 103 -2.02 -8.05 -10.07
C THR A 103 -1.91 -7.47 -8.67
N ALA A 104 -2.26 -6.18 -8.52
CA ALA A 104 -2.33 -5.50 -7.23
C ALA A 104 -3.36 -6.13 -6.25
N SER A 105 -4.13 -7.10 -6.71
CA SER A 105 -5.10 -7.89 -5.94
C SER A 105 -4.74 -9.37 -6.08
N GLY A 106 -4.63 -10.08 -4.94
CA GLY A 106 -4.28 -11.51 -4.86
C GLY A 106 -2.93 -11.78 -4.17
N GLU A 107 -2.54 -13.05 -4.07
CA GLU A 107 -1.28 -13.48 -3.42
C GLU A 107 -0.02 -12.90 -4.09
N ASN A 108 -0.12 -12.55 -5.37
CA ASN A 108 0.95 -11.90 -6.12
C ASN A 108 1.22 -10.44 -5.70
N GLY A 109 0.41 -9.87 -4.80
CA GLY A 109 0.65 -8.58 -4.14
C GLY A 109 2.00 -8.48 -3.40
N ARG A 110 2.64 -9.62 -3.15
CA ARG A 110 3.94 -9.73 -2.46
C ARG A 110 5.13 -9.33 -3.33
N PHE A 111 5.01 -9.34 -4.66
CA PHE A 111 6.09 -8.95 -5.58
C PHE A 111 6.17 -7.42 -5.77
N PHE A 112 6.41 -6.70 -4.67
CA PHE A 112 6.28 -5.24 -4.61
C PHE A 112 6.99 -4.50 -5.74
N ARG A 113 8.29 -4.77 -5.97
CA ARG A 113 9.04 -4.12 -7.06
C ARG A 113 8.42 -4.35 -8.45
N ALA A 114 7.94 -5.57 -8.73
CA ALA A 114 7.27 -5.87 -10.00
C ALA A 114 5.96 -5.07 -10.15
N ILE A 115 5.19 -4.90 -9.08
CA ILE A 115 3.95 -4.13 -9.08
C ILE A 115 4.25 -2.64 -9.29
N VAL A 116 5.25 -2.08 -8.61
CA VAL A 116 5.67 -0.68 -8.81
C VAL A 116 6.10 -0.45 -10.27
N GLN A 117 6.86 -1.38 -10.85
CA GLN A 117 7.22 -1.32 -12.27
C GLN A 117 5.99 -1.38 -13.18
N GLN A 118 5.00 -2.21 -12.86
CA GLN A 118 3.75 -2.28 -13.61
C GLN A 118 2.97 -0.96 -13.51
N LEU A 119 2.84 -0.38 -12.31
CA LEU A 119 2.21 0.92 -12.11
C LEU A 119 2.91 2.02 -12.90
N ASN A 120 4.26 2.01 -12.97
CA ASN A 120 5.02 2.97 -13.78
C ASN A 120 4.76 2.81 -15.29
N LYS A 121 4.61 1.56 -15.78
CA LYS A 121 4.20 1.29 -17.17
C LYS A 121 2.77 1.76 -17.45
N ASP A 122 1.87 1.54 -16.51
CA ASP A 122 0.47 1.98 -16.61
C ASP A 122 0.40 3.51 -16.62
N PHE A 123 1.18 4.19 -15.78
CA PHE A 123 1.31 5.65 -15.78
C PHE A 123 1.82 6.17 -17.11
N THR A 124 2.90 5.58 -17.65
CA THR A 124 3.44 5.93 -18.97
C THR A 124 2.37 5.78 -20.06
N SER A 125 1.60 4.70 -20.01
CA SER A 125 0.51 4.45 -20.95
C SER A 125 -0.63 5.47 -20.79
N CYS A 126 -0.99 5.82 -19.55
CA CYS A 126 -1.96 6.86 -19.25
C CYS A 126 -1.51 8.23 -19.77
N MET A 127 -0.23 8.57 -19.57
CA MET A 127 0.37 9.80 -20.08
C MET A 127 0.35 9.85 -21.61
N ARG A 128 0.66 8.74 -22.30
CA ARG A 128 0.64 8.70 -23.78
C ARG A 128 -0.78 8.91 -24.33
N LEU A 129 -1.78 8.42 -23.61
CA LEU A 129 -3.18 8.50 -24.01
C LEU A 129 -3.89 9.79 -23.61
N ARG A 130 -3.56 10.33 -22.43
CA ARG A 130 -4.31 11.40 -21.75
C ARG A 130 -3.47 12.60 -21.37
N GLY A 131 -2.15 12.55 -21.63
CA GLY A 131 -1.23 13.62 -21.26
C GLY A 131 -1.36 14.85 -22.15
N CYS A 132 -1.94 14.73 -23.34
CA CYS A 132 -2.14 15.87 -24.24
C CYS A 132 -3.62 16.25 -24.34
N THR A 133 -3.93 17.53 -24.12
CA THR A 133 -5.28 18.10 -24.28
C THR A 133 -5.78 18.02 -25.74
N TYR A 134 -4.85 18.10 -26.71
CA TYR A 134 -5.15 18.12 -28.14
C TYR A 134 -4.49 16.94 -28.85
N ALA A 135 -5.28 16.00 -29.37
CA ALA A 135 -4.74 14.88 -30.13
C ALA A 135 -4.61 15.26 -31.61
N LEU A 136 -3.39 15.16 -32.17
CA LEU A 136 -3.19 15.25 -33.61
C LEU A 136 -3.56 13.92 -34.26
N LEU A 137 -4.57 13.94 -35.13
CA LEU A 137 -4.89 12.83 -36.01
C LEU A 137 -3.95 12.92 -37.20
N GLU A 138 -2.82 12.24 -37.12
CA GLU A 138 -2.03 11.94 -38.31
C GLU A 138 -2.75 10.83 -39.08
N GLY A 139 -3.06 11.10 -40.35
CA GLY A 139 -3.72 10.14 -41.22
C GLY A 139 -2.82 8.93 -41.42
N GLU A 140 -3.36 7.75 -41.10
CA GLU A 140 -2.89 6.41 -41.50
C GLU A 140 -1.37 6.22 -41.60
N ASP A 141 -0.67 6.19 -40.46
CA ASP A 141 0.67 5.58 -40.40
C ASP A 141 0.62 4.18 -39.76
N GLN A 142 0.95 3.21 -40.61
CA GLN A 142 0.85 1.76 -40.44
C GLN A 142 1.96 1.18 -39.54
N ASN A 143 1.90 1.42 -38.22
CA ASN A 143 2.68 0.61 -37.27
C ASN A 143 1.75 -0.18 -36.34
N LEU A 144 1.43 -1.38 -36.82
CA LEU A 144 0.43 -2.37 -36.36
C LEU A 144 0.63 -2.98 -34.96
N THR A 145 1.56 -2.49 -34.14
CA THR A 145 1.82 -3.05 -32.79
C THR A 145 1.28 -2.20 -31.64
N THR A 146 0.88 -0.95 -31.89
CA THR A 146 0.38 -0.03 -30.84
C THR A 146 -1.15 0.12 -30.88
N ALA A 147 -1.77 -0.06 -32.05
CA ALA A 147 -3.20 0.17 -32.27
C ALA A 147 -4.10 -0.72 -31.40
N ALA A 148 -3.86 -2.03 -31.33
CA ALA A 148 -4.69 -2.96 -30.55
C ALA A 148 -4.66 -2.70 -29.03
N ASN A 149 -3.53 -2.21 -28.50
CA ASN A 149 -3.42 -1.79 -27.10
C ASN A 149 -4.12 -0.45 -26.85
N LEU A 150 -4.01 0.50 -27.79
CA LEU A 150 -4.71 1.78 -27.74
C LEU A 150 -6.25 1.61 -27.85
N GLU A 151 -6.72 0.64 -28.64
CA GLU A 151 -8.14 0.29 -28.81
C GLU A 151 -8.73 -0.40 -27.58
N ARG A 152 -8.01 -1.36 -26.97
CA ARG A 152 -8.42 -1.96 -25.69
C ARG A 152 -8.55 -0.92 -24.58
N ILE A 153 -7.66 0.07 -24.53
CA ILE A 153 -7.69 1.13 -23.52
C ILE A 153 -8.77 2.18 -23.83
N ARG A 154 -9.06 2.47 -25.11
CA ARG A 154 -10.20 3.30 -25.53
C ARG A 154 -11.55 2.70 -25.10
N HIS A 155 -11.72 1.39 -25.20
CA HIS A 155 -12.98 0.73 -24.85
C HIS A 155 -13.21 0.55 -23.34
N GLN A 156 -12.17 0.55 -22.52
CA GLN A 156 -12.29 0.41 -21.05
C GLN A 156 -12.64 1.71 -20.32
N ALA A 157 -12.47 2.86 -20.95
CA ALA A 157 -12.81 4.14 -20.37
C ALA A 157 -13.49 4.97 -21.45
N ASN A 158 -14.82 5.12 -21.38
CA ASN A 158 -15.61 6.04 -22.21
C ASN A 158 -14.84 7.36 -22.44
N PHE A 159 -14.14 7.49 -23.57
CA PHE A 159 -13.20 8.59 -23.81
C PHE A 159 -13.57 9.36 -25.06
N SER A 160 -13.60 10.68 -24.89
CA SER A 160 -13.46 11.69 -25.92
C SER A 160 -12.14 12.42 -25.63
N ALA A 161 -11.21 12.48 -26.58
CA ALA A 161 -10.22 13.55 -26.55
C ALA A 161 -11.02 14.87 -26.52
N ALA A 162 -10.65 15.84 -25.69
CA ALA A 162 -11.42 17.08 -25.59
C ALA A 162 -11.54 17.76 -26.96
N PHE A 163 -10.44 17.74 -27.73
CA PHE A 163 -10.41 18.15 -29.13
C PHE A 163 -9.36 17.34 -29.91
N SER A 164 -9.72 16.85 -31.10
CA SER A 164 -8.78 16.22 -32.04
C SER A 164 -8.65 17.08 -33.29
N PHE A 165 -7.43 17.35 -33.74
CA PHE A 165 -7.19 18.13 -34.96
C PHE A 165 -6.65 17.23 -36.07
N THR A 166 -7.15 17.44 -37.29
CA THR A 166 -6.38 17.07 -38.49
C THR A 166 -5.18 17.99 -38.63
N ARG A 167 -4.12 17.54 -39.32
CA ARG A 167 -2.91 18.35 -39.52
C ARG A 167 -3.21 19.76 -40.10
N PRO A 168 -4.08 19.95 -41.11
CA PRO A 168 -4.45 21.29 -41.59
C PRO A 168 -5.14 22.16 -40.54
N GLN A 169 -6.01 21.58 -39.71
CA GLN A 169 -6.67 22.30 -38.62
C GLN A 169 -5.68 22.73 -37.54
N ALA A 170 -4.69 21.88 -37.23
CA ALA A 170 -3.64 22.20 -36.27
C ALA A 170 -2.72 23.32 -36.75
N ILE A 171 -2.37 23.32 -38.04
CA ILE A 171 -1.60 24.41 -38.67
C ILE A 171 -2.36 25.73 -38.54
N GLU A 172 -3.65 25.73 -38.87
CA GLU A 172 -4.48 26.94 -38.77
C GLU A 172 -4.64 27.41 -37.32
N TRP A 173 -4.77 26.49 -36.36
CA TRP A 173 -4.80 26.79 -34.93
C TRP A 173 -3.52 27.50 -34.47
N VAL A 174 -2.36 26.94 -34.77
CA VAL A 174 -1.05 27.51 -34.42
C VAL A 174 -0.84 28.88 -35.10
N LEU A 175 -1.24 29.03 -36.37
CA LEU A 175 -1.14 30.28 -37.11
C LEU A 175 -2.05 31.39 -36.54
N ARG A 176 -3.26 31.06 -36.07
CA ARG A 176 -4.12 32.04 -35.40
C ARG A 176 -3.45 32.57 -34.13
N TYR A 177 -2.90 31.68 -33.30
CA TYR A 177 -2.15 32.09 -32.11
C TYR A 177 -0.97 32.99 -32.48
N LEU A 178 -0.21 32.62 -33.52
CA LEU A 178 0.89 33.45 -34.01
C LEU A 178 0.43 34.84 -34.45
N TYR A 179 -0.67 34.93 -35.21
CA TYR A 179 -1.22 36.22 -35.66
C TYR A 179 -1.66 37.11 -34.49
N HIS A 180 -2.34 36.54 -33.48
CA HIS A 180 -2.73 37.29 -32.29
C HIS A 180 -1.53 37.82 -31.50
N TYR A 181 -0.45 37.05 -31.39
CA TYR A 181 0.77 37.48 -30.70
C TYR A 181 1.62 38.47 -31.50
N HIS A 182 1.64 38.35 -32.82
CA HIS A 182 2.35 39.26 -33.72
C HIS A 182 1.77 40.68 -33.69
N ASN A 183 0.44 40.79 -33.54
CA ASN A 183 -0.23 42.10 -33.43
C ASN A 183 0.01 42.81 -32.08
N ASN A 184 0.60 42.11 -31.09
CA ASN A 184 0.85 42.61 -29.74
C ASN A 184 2.35 42.61 -29.36
N GLY A 185 3.28 42.34 -30.29
CA GLY A 185 4.71 42.18 -29.98
C GLY A 185 5.67 42.32 -31.17
N ASN A 186 6.98 42.30 -30.88
CA ASN A 186 8.04 42.38 -31.88
C ASN A 186 8.14 41.06 -32.69
N PRO A 187 8.24 41.07 -34.04
CA PRO A 187 8.12 39.86 -34.88
C PRO A 187 9.08 38.71 -34.51
N GLY A 188 10.30 39.02 -34.06
CA GLY A 188 11.32 38.03 -33.74
C GLY A 188 11.10 37.25 -32.44
N THR A 189 10.16 37.65 -31.56
CA THR A 189 9.91 36.99 -30.26
C THR A 189 8.56 36.27 -30.17
N ALA A 190 7.73 36.35 -31.21
CA ALA A 190 6.37 35.81 -31.20
C ALA A 190 6.34 34.27 -31.21
N ALA A 191 7.19 33.62 -32.02
CA ALA A 191 7.15 32.15 -32.17
C ALA A 191 7.52 31.37 -30.88
N PRO A 192 8.61 31.70 -30.14
CA PRO A 192 8.88 31.06 -28.86
C PRO A 192 7.78 31.28 -27.80
N ARG A 193 7.10 32.43 -27.80
CA ARG A 193 5.98 32.72 -26.87
C ARG A 193 4.81 31.79 -27.14
N VAL A 194 4.45 31.68 -28.41
CA VAL A 194 3.35 30.82 -28.86
C VAL A 194 3.65 29.36 -28.49
N ILE A 195 4.87 28.87 -28.76
CA ILE A 195 5.25 27.49 -28.40
C ILE A 195 5.12 27.26 -26.90
N SER A 196 5.70 28.14 -26.08
CA SER A 196 5.64 28.04 -24.61
C SER A 196 4.20 28.00 -24.09
N GLN A 197 3.34 28.90 -24.55
CA GLN A 197 1.96 28.96 -24.10
C GLN A 197 1.12 27.76 -24.57
N LEU A 198 1.27 27.36 -25.83
CA LEU A 198 0.56 26.20 -26.37
C LEU A 198 1.00 24.92 -25.65
N PHE A 199 2.28 24.80 -25.31
CA PHE A 199 2.77 23.69 -24.51
C PHE A 199 2.14 23.63 -23.11
N VAL A 200 1.99 24.77 -22.42
CA VAL A 200 1.30 24.81 -21.11
C VAL A 200 -0.14 24.33 -21.25
N GLN A 201 -0.86 24.75 -22.29
CA GLN A 201 -2.24 24.29 -22.56
C GLN A 201 -2.31 22.79 -22.89
N MET A 202 -1.34 22.29 -23.66
CA MET A 202 -1.27 20.87 -24.03
C MET A 202 -0.96 19.96 -22.85
N SER A 203 -0.16 20.44 -21.89
CA SER A 203 0.31 19.67 -20.72
C SER A 203 -0.55 19.84 -19.47
N GLU A 204 -1.70 20.51 -19.56
CA GLU A 204 -2.64 20.72 -18.45
C GLU A 204 -3.04 19.41 -17.70
N PRO A 205 -3.23 18.25 -18.36
CA PRO A 205 -3.58 17.01 -17.67
C PRO A 205 -2.46 16.41 -16.81
N TRP A 206 -1.20 16.80 -17.01
CA TRP A 206 -0.04 16.12 -16.43
C TRP A 206 -0.06 16.10 -14.91
N LYS A 207 -0.43 17.23 -14.28
CA LYS A 207 -0.55 17.34 -12.82
C LYS A 207 -1.51 16.29 -12.27
N LYS A 208 -2.72 16.20 -12.84
CA LYS A 208 -3.75 15.28 -12.38
C LYS A 208 -3.32 13.82 -12.55
N LEU A 209 -2.74 13.47 -13.69
CA LEU A 209 -2.28 12.11 -13.96
C LEU A 209 -1.14 11.70 -13.02
N ALA A 210 -0.17 12.59 -12.78
CA ALA A 210 0.94 12.34 -11.87
C ALA A 210 0.47 12.21 -10.41
N THR A 211 -0.45 13.07 -9.95
CA THR A 211 -1.02 12.95 -8.60
C THR A 211 -1.77 11.63 -8.41
N GLN A 212 -2.57 11.21 -9.40
CA GLN A 212 -3.26 9.91 -9.35
C GLN A 212 -2.27 8.73 -9.30
N HIS A 213 -1.14 8.84 -10.01
CA HIS A 213 -0.09 7.82 -9.96
C HIS A 213 0.55 7.75 -8.57
N ILE A 214 0.88 8.89 -7.96
CA ILE A 214 1.38 8.96 -6.57
C ILE A 214 0.43 8.24 -5.63
N ASP A 215 -0.86 8.58 -5.66
CA ASP A 215 -1.84 8.00 -4.74
C ASP A 215 -1.98 6.47 -4.94
N ARG A 216 -1.89 5.98 -6.18
CA ARG A 216 -1.88 4.53 -6.47
C ARG A 216 -0.66 3.82 -5.88
N VAL A 217 0.53 4.41 -6.01
CA VAL A 217 1.76 3.83 -5.46
C VAL A 217 1.73 3.84 -3.93
N VAL A 218 1.30 4.93 -3.31
CA VAL A 218 1.16 5.03 -1.84
C VAL A 218 0.20 3.97 -1.29
N ASN A 219 -0.95 3.78 -1.95
CA ASN A 219 -1.89 2.73 -1.58
C ASN A 219 -1.26 1.33 -1.70
N GLN A 220 -0.44 1.09 -2.72
CA GLN A 220 0.27 -0.17 -2.86
C GLN A 220 1.33 -0.38 -1.78
N CYS A 221 2.05 0.67 -1.38
CA CYS A 221 2.96 0.62 -0.23
C CYS A 221 2.20 0.20 1.03
N PHE A 222 1.07 0.85 1.31
CA PHE A 222 0.23 0.54 2.47
C PHE A 222 -0.19 -0.94 2.52
N ASN A 223 -0.70 -1.47 1.41
CA ASN A 223 -1.13 -2.87 1.32
C ASN A 223 0.03 -3.86 1.48
N PHE A 224 1.18 -3.54 0.86
CA PHE A 224 2.36 -4.39 0.94
C PHE A 224 2.90 -4.44 2.38
N ILE A 225 3.03 -3.30 3.05
CA ILE A 225 3.51 -3.23 4.43
C ILE A 225 2.57 -3.98 5.38
N GLY A 226 1.25 -3.81 5.22
CA GLY A 226 0.27 -4.57 5.99
C GLY A 226 0.42 -6.08 5.81
N THR A 227 0.68 -6.53 4.58
CA THR A 227 0.94 -7.95 4.28
C THR A 227 2.23 -8.44 4.95
N VAL A 228 3.30 -7.64 4.92
CA VAL A 228 4.58 -7.97 5.56
C VAL A 228 4.45 -8.03 7.09
N LEU A 229 3.75 -7.06 7.69
CA LEU A 229 3.52 -7.05 9.14
C LEU A 229 2.67 -8.23 9.60
N ASN A 230 1.61 -8.58 8.86
CA ASN A 230 0.78 -9.75 9.16
C ASN A 230 1.54 -11.09 9.04
N TYR A 231 2.61 -11.13 8.25
CA TYR A 231 3.53 -12.28 8.20
C TYR A 231 4.52 -12.28 9.36
N ALA A 232 5.03 -11.10 9.75
CA ALA A 232 6.08 -10.97 10.76
C ALA A 232 5.55 -11.07 12.21
N THR A 233 4.29 -10.70 12.44
CA THR A 233 3.67 -10.62 13.77
C THR A 233 2.16 -10.91 13.73
N ARG A 234 1.54 -10.93 14.91
CA ARG A 234 0.08 -11.11 15.07
C ARG A 234 -0.69 -9.91 14.54
N LEU A 235 -1.93 -10.15 14.11
CA LEU A 235 -2.83 -9.13 13.53
C LEU A 235 -3.05 -7.93 14.46
N ASP A 236 -3.17 -8.15 15.77
CA ASP A 236 -3.39 -7.09 16.76
C ASP A 236 -2.20 -6.12 16.88
N ILE A 237 -0.97 -6.64 16.83
CA ILE A 237 0.24 -5.84 16.84
C ILE A 237 0.43 -5.16 15.48
N SER A 238 0.20 -5.88 14.39
CA SER A 238 0.26 -5.36 13.02
C SER A 238 -0.64 -4.13 12.86
N ASP A 239 -1.90 -4.22 13.28
CA ASP A 239 -2.86 -3.10 13.22
C ASP A 239 -2.44 -1.89 14.07
N ARG A 240 -1.78 -2.12 15.21
CA ARG A 240 -1.24 -1.04 16.04
C ARG A 240 -0.05 -0.36 15.36
N ILE A 241 0.87 -1.14 14.78
CA ILE A 241 2.02 -0.61 14.03
C ILE A 241 1.54 0.17 12.80
N MET A 242 0.59 -0.38 12.04
CA MET A 242 0.01 0.25 10.86
C MET A 242 -0.60 1.63 11.18
N ARG A 243 -1.41 1.70 12.23
CA ARG A 243 -2.09 2.95 12.62
C ARG A 243 -1.16 3.99 13.24
N LYS A 244 -0.22 3.57 14.09
CA LYS A 244 0.58 4.51 14.89
C LYS A 244 1.87 4.96 14.22
N HIS A 245 2.44 4.13 13.35
CA HIS A 245 3.73 4.41 12.72
C HIS A 245 3.62 4.48 11.20
N VAL A 246 3.07 3.44 10.56
CA VAL A 246 3.09 3.34 9.08
C VAL A 246 2.30 4.46 8.42
N PHE A 247 1.10 4.77 8.93
CA PHE A 247 0.22 5.79 8.34
C PHE A 247 0.90 7.16 8.26
N HIS A 248 1.48 7.63 9.36
CA HIS A 248 2.15 8.93 9.42
C HIS A 248 3.36 8.98 8.45
N VAL A 249 4.17 7.92 8.41
CA VAL A 249 5.35 7.86 7.54
C VAL A 249 4.95 7.89 6.06
N LEU A 250 3.89 7.16 5.68
CA LEU A 250 3.40 7.18 4.30
C LEU A 250 2.74 8.51 3.92
N ASP A 251 2.05 9.16 4.86
CA ASP A 251 1.45 10.48 4.62
C ASP A 251 2.53 11.56 4.42
N GLU A 252 3.57 11.57 5.26
CA GLU A 252 4.74 12.44 5.10
C GLU A 252 5.46 12.18 3.76
N ALA A 253 5.68 10.92 3.41
CA ALA A 253 6.26 10.53 2.12
C ALA A 253 5.41 11.01 0.94
N ALA A 254 4.08 10.89 1.04
CA ALA A 254 3.15 11.36 0.02
C ALA A 254 3.14 12.90 -0.10
N SER A 255 3.25 13.62 1.02
CA SER A 255 3.37 15.08 1.04
C SER A 255 4.65 15.52 0.33
N ASN A 256 5.79 14.96 0.72
CA ASN A 256 7.09 15.27 0.10
C ASN A 256 7.10 14.97 -1.41
N ALA A 257 6.49 13.84 -1.82
CA ALA A 257 6.35 13.51 -3.23
C ALA A 257 5.46 14.53 -3.99
N LYS A 258 4.38 15.01 -3.39
CA LYS A 258 3.49 16.02 -3.98
C LYS A 258 4.16 17.40 -4.06
N GLU A 259 5.02 17.74 -3.11
CA GLU A 259 5.84 18.95 -3.14
C GLU A 259 6.89 18.91 -4.25
N GLU A 260 7.62 17.80 -4.40
CA GLU A 260 8.57 17.60 -5.51
C GLU A 260 7.86 17.67 -6.87
N LEU A 261 6.67 17.04 -6.99
CA LEU A 261 5.84 17.17 -8.19
C LEU A 261 5.46 18.63 -8.46
N ALA A 262 5.18 19.42 -7.44
CA ALA A 262 4.88 20.84 -7.62
C ALA A 262 6.09 21.60 -8.16
N GLN A 263 7.31 21.31 -7.69
CA GLN A 263 8.55 21.89 -8.23
C GLN A 263 8.76 21.48 -9.69
N LEU A 264 8.58 20.20 -10.04
CA LEU A 264 8.68 19.74 -11.42
C LEU A 264 7.68 20.42 -12.36
N LEU A 265 6.48 20.74 -11.88
CA LEU A 265 5.48 21.47 -12.67
C LEU A 265 5.87 22.94 -12.84
N VAL A 266 6.44 23.58 -11.81
CA VAL A 266 6.99 24.93 -11.90
C VAL A 266 8.14 24.96 -12.90
N ASP A 267 9.08 24.02 -12.82
CA ASP A 267 10.21 23.90 -13.74
C ASP A 267 9.73 23.69 -15.17
N LYS A 268 8.76 22.80 -15.38
CA LYS A 268 8.10 22.59 -16.67
C LYS A 268 7.60 23.89 -17.26
N ASP A 269 6.98 24.78 -16.47
CA ASP A 269 6.43 26.05 -16.95
C ASP A 269 7.51 27.13 -17.18
N HIS A 270 8.57 27.15 -16.37
CA HIS A 270 9.65 28.14 -16.48
C HIS A 270 10.69 27.80 -17.57
N HIS A 271 11.00 26.52 -17.78
CA HIS A 271 11.97 26.05 -18.79
C HIS A 271 11.45 26.22 -20.24
N THR A 272 10.18 26.60 -20.39
CA THR A 272 9.51 26.78 -21.68
C THR A 272 10.10 27.88 -22.54
N TRP A 273 10.55 29.01 -21.97
CA TRP A 273 10.98 30.15 -22.76
C TRP A 273 12.32 29.91 -23.47
N THR A 274 13.36 29.54 -22.71
CA THR A 274 14.71 29.30 -23.22
C THR A 274 14.75 28.08 -24.14
N SER A 275 14.05 27.01 -23.77
CA SER A 275 13.99 25.82 -24.63
C SER A 275 13.22 26.08 -25.92
N ALA A 276 12.06 26.76 -25.86
CA ALA A 276 11.32 27.14 -27.06
C ALA A 276 12.14 28.07 -27.98
N GLN A 277 13.00 28.93 -27.42
CA GLN A 277 13.93 29.74 -28.22
C GLN A 277 14.97 28.89 -28.96
N HIS A 278 15.59 27.90 -28.30
CA HIS A 278 16.52 26.99 -28.96
C HIS A 278 15.86 26.16 -30.07
N PHE A 279 14.65 25.67 -29.83
CA PHE A 279 13.88 24.92 -30.81
C PHE A 279 13.43 25.82 -31.99
N ALA A 280 12.98 27.04 -31.74
CA ALA A 280 12.63 28.01 -32.78
C ALA A 280 13.85 28.48 -33.61
N ALA A 281 15.03 28.57 -33.00
CA ALA A 281 16.27 28.93 -33.72
C ALA A 281 16.67 27.84 -34.74
N ARG A 282 16.43 26.56 -34.43
CA ARG A 282 16.69 25.43 -35.35
C ARG A 282 15.80 25.44 -36.60
N VAL A 283 14.62 26.04 -36.52
CA VAL A 283 13.72 26.26 -37.66
C VAL A 283 14.28 27.30 -38.62
N HIS A 284 14.79 28.42 -38.09
CA HIS A 284 15.34 29.51 -38.90
C HIS A 284 16.64 29.12 -39.61
N THR A 285 17.45 28.23 -39.03
CA THR A 285 18.69 27.75 -39.65
C THR A 285 18.50 26.62 -40.66
N GLY A 286 17.41 25.84 -40.56
CA GLY A 286 17.02 24.84 -41.57
C GLY A 286 16.37 25.43 -42.83
N ALA A 287 15.96 26.69 -42.78
CA ALA A 287 15.45 27.45 -43.92
C ALA A 287 16.61 27.92 -44.83
N GLY A 288 17.17 26.98 -45.62
CA GLY A 288 18.15 27.27 -46.66
C GLY A 288 17.59 28.11 -47.83
N PRO A 289 18.37 28.30 -48.92
CA PRO A 289 18.06 29.21 -50.04
C PRO A 289 16.75 28.92 -50.83
N ALA A 290 15.97 27.90 -50.43
CA ALA A 290 14.69 27.52 -51.02
C ALA A 290 13.52 28.50 -50.75
N MET A 291 13.74 29.57 -49.98
CA MET A 291 12.69 30.58 -49.68
C MET A 291 12.52 31.67 -50.77
N GLN A 292 13.43 31.77 -51.75
CA GLN A 292 13.43 32.91 -52.70
C GLN A 292 12.31 32.90 -53.75
N ASN A 293 11.52 31.83 -53.89
CA ASN A 293 10.49 31.69 -54.95
C ASN A 293 9.07 31.32 -54.45
N LYS A 294 8.75 31.46 -53.16
CA LYS A 294 7.42 31.08 -52.62
C LYS A 294 6.44 32.26 -52.64
N THR A 295 5.18 32.01 -53.01
CA THR A 295 4.12 33.03 -52.90
C THR A 295 3.74 33.28 -51.43
N ALA A 296 3.11 34.42 -51.12
CA ALA A 296 2.68 34.75 -49.76
C ALA A 296 1.81 33.67 -49.05
N PRO A 297 0.83 33.01 -49.71
CA PRO A 297 0.09 31.91 -49.10
C PRO A 297 0.95 30.66 -48.84
N ASP A 298 1.88 30.33 -49.74
CA ASP A 298 2.80 29.19 -49.55
C ASP A 298 3.74 29.41 -48.36
N LEU A 299 4.19 30.66 -48.18
CA LEU A 299 5.03 31.05 -47.05
C LEU A 299 4.28 30.90 -45.72
N ARG A 300 3.02 31.34 -45.64
CA ARG A 300 2.19 31.22 -44.44
C ARG A 300 1.97 29.75 -44.03
N ILE A 301 1.67 28.88 -45.00
CA ILE A 301 1.47 27.44 -44.75
C ILE A 301 2.79 26.78 -44.30
N SER A 302 3.92 27.17 -44.91
CA SER A 302 5.26 26.70 -44.52
C SER A 302 5.56 27.09 -43.06
N THR A 303 5.38 28.36 -42.69
CA THR A 303 5.62 28.85 -41.33
C THR A 303 4.74 28.14 -40.29
N GLY A 304 3.47 27.90 -40.61
CA GLY A 304 2.56 27.18 -39.72
C GLY A 304 2.97 25.72 -39.51
N ASN A 305 3.44 25.05 -40.57
CA ASN A 305 3.99 23.69 -40.45
C ASN A 305 5.24 23.66 -39.58
N ASP A 306 6.17 24.60 -39.79
CA ASP A 306 7.42 24.64 -39.04
C ASP A 306 7.16 24.89 -37.55
N LEU A 307 6.25 25.81 -37.23
CA LEU A 307 5.85 26.11 -35.85
C LEU A 307 5.16 24.92 -35.18
N LEU A 308 4.27 24.22 -35.89
CA LEU A 308 3.61 23.01 -35.40
C LEU A 308 4.62 21.89 -35.14
N ASN A 309 5.52 21.61 -36.09
CA ASN A 309 6.57 20.60 -35.94
C ASN A 309 7.46 20.90 -34.73
N THR A 310 7.80 22.17 -34.53
CA THR A 310 8.61 22.62 -33.39
C THR A 310 7.89 22.41 -32.06
N LEU A 311 6.60 22.77 -32.00
CA LEU A 311 5.76 22.53 -30.83
C LEU A 311 5.65 21.03 -30.50
N CYS A 312 5.45 20.18 -31.51
CA CYS A 312 5.36 18.73 -31.35
C CYS A 312 6.68 18.13 -30.85
N ALA A 313 7.81 18.53 -31.45
CA ALA A 313 9.14 18.06 -31.03
C ALA A 313 9.46 18.50 -29.60
N TYR A 314 9.14 19.75 -29.24
CA TYR A 314 9.31 20.27 -27.90
C TYR A 314 8.44 19.52 -26.88
N TYR A 315 7.16 19.30 -27.20
CA TYR A 315 6.25 18.54 -26.34
C TYR A 315 6.75 17.11 -26.12
N ALA A 316 7.20 16.41 -27.16
CA ALA A 316 7.68 15.03 -27.08
C ALA A 316 8.93 14.90 -26.17
N ASP A 317 9.87 15.84 -26.29
CA ASP A 317 11.07 15.88 -25.46
C ASP A 317 10.74 16.09 -23.97
N GLN A 318 9.91 17.11 -23.68
CA GLN A 318 9.49 17.40 -22.31
C GLN A 318 8.61 16.30 -21.70
N PHE A 319 7.85 15.60 -22.54
CA PHE A 319 6.97 14.52 -22.11
C PHE A 319 7.76 13.32 -21.57
N GLU A 320 8.77 12.86 -22.29
CA GLU A 320 9.62 11.75 -21.84
C GLU A 320 10.43 12.15 -20.60
N TYR A 321 10.95 13.38 -20.56
CA TYR A 321 11.61 13.93 -19.38
C TYR A 321 10.70 13.92 -18.15
N PHE A 322 9.48 14.44 -18.28
CA PHE A 322 8.54 14.54 -17.15
C PHE A 322 8.16 13.16 -16.61
N ILE A 323 7.92 12.17 -17.47
CA ILE A 323 7.64 10.80 -17.03
C ILE A 323 8.82 10.24 -16.22
N ALA A 324 10.04 10.39 -16.75
CA ALA A 324 11.24 9.94 -16.06
C ALA A 324 11.46 10.68 -14.73
N ALA A 325 11.17 11.98 -14.67
CA ALA A 325 11.27 12.78 -13.45
C ALA A 325 10.24 12.34 -12.40
N VAL A 326 8.98 12.11 -12.78
CA VAL A 326 7.96 11.60 -11.84
C VAL A 326 8.36 10.22 -11.31
N VAL A 327 8.80 9.30 -12.16
CA VAL A 327 9.19 7.96 -11.70
C VAL A 327 10.39 8.05 -10.75
N ASN A 328 11.47 8.73 -11.14
CA ASN A 328 12.72 8.68 -10.37
C ASN A 328 12.76 9.68 -9.21
N GLN A 329 12.34 10.92 -9.45
CA GLN A 329 12.48 12.02 -8.50
C GLN A 329 11.30 12.09 -7.54
N VAL A 330 10.09 11.70 -7.96
CA VAL A 330 8.91 11.72 -7.10
C VAL A 330 8.67 10.37 -6.44
N ILE A 331 8.48 9.31 -7.24
CA ILE A 331 8.11 7.98 -6.72
C ILE A 331 9.29 7.31 -6.03
N GLU A 332 10.39 7.07 -6.73
CA GLU A 332 11.51 6.29 -6.19
C GLU A 332 12.17 7.01 -5.01
N ARG A 333 12.43 8.31 -5.12
CA ARG A 333 13.13 9.09 -4.10
C ARG A 333 12.32 9.30 -2.82
N HIS A 334 11.04 9.67 -2.93
CA HIS A 334 10.26 10.07 -1.74
C HIS A 334 9.38 8.95 -1.18
N ILE A 335 8.98 7.96 -1.99
CA ILE A 335 8.05 6.91 -1.58
C ILE A 335 8.78 5.58 -1.38
N ILE A 336 9.55 5.12 -2.37
CA ILE A 336 10.13 3.76 -2.35
C ILE A 336 11.42 3.69 -1.53
N THR A 337 12.38 4.58 -1.80
CA THR A 337 13.70 4.54 -1.14
C THR A 337 13.61 4.72 0.38
N PRO A 338 12.80 5.65 0.93
CA PRO A 338 12.73 5.87 2.37
C PRO A 338 11.94 4.79 3.12
N LEU A 339 11.28 3.88 2.39
CA LEU A 339 10.29 2.95 2.93
C LEU A 339 10.93 1.97 3.93
N SER A 340 12.03 1.30 3.59
CA SER A 340 12.70 0.37 4.53
C SER A 340 13.31 1.06 5.74
N GLU A 341 13.76 2.30 5.59
CA GLU A 341 14.49 3.01 6.64
C GLU A 341 13.54 3.69 7.63
N LYS A 342 12.44 4.28 7.14
CA LYS A 342 11.56 5.15 7.94
C LYS A 342 10.33 4.45 8.51
N ILE A 343 9.81 3.37 7.92
CA ILE A 343 8.52 2.81 8.38
C ILE A 343 8.62 2.20 9.79
N PHE A 344 9.54 1.25 9.96
CA PHE A 344 9.63 0.45 11.18
C PHE A 344 11.00 -0.19 11.32
N SER A 345 12.03 0.66 11.43
CA SER A 345 13.41 0.23 11.62
C SER A 345 13.79 0.08 13.10
N ASP A 346 14.90 -0.58 13.34
CA ASP A 346 15.59 -0.67 14.62
C ASP A 346 15.85 0.70 15.26
N ILE A 347 16.12 1.72 14.44
CA ILE A 347 16.29 3.11 14.90
C ILE A 347 14.97 3.68 15.45
N VAL A 348 13.86 3.45 14.75
CA VAL A 348 12.54 3.91 15.20
C VAL A 348 12.17 3.23 16.52
N VAL A 349 12.38 1.91 16.63
CA VAL A 349 12.10 1.16 17.87
C VAL A 349 13.02 1.60 19.02
N ALA A 350 14.29 1.93 18.75
CA ALA A 350 15.20 2.47 19.76
C ALA A 350 14.75 3.85 20.28
N GLY A 351 14.16 4.68 19.42
CA GLY A 351 13.64 6.00 19.78
C GLY A 351 12.32 5.99 20.56
N MET A 352 11.58 4.89 20.57
CA MET A 352 10.28 4.80 21.27
C MET A 352 10.45 4.89 22.79
N THR A 353 9.54 5.61 23.44
CA THR A 353 9.35 5.61 24.89
C THR A 353 8.81 4.28 25.38
N GLN A 354 8.90 4.04 26.68
CA GLN A 354 8.33 2.84 27.30
C GLN A 354 6.81 2.75 27.15
N GLU A 355 6.12 3.90 27.22
CA GLU A 355 4.67 3.98 27.03
C GLU A 355 4.28 3.61 25.59
N GLU A 356 5.01 4.11 24.59
CA GLU A 356 4.77 3.77 23.19
C GLU A 356 5.00 2.27 22.90
N VAL A 357 6.10 1.69 23.43
CA VAL A 357 6.39 0.26 23.28
C VAL A 357 5.23 -0.57 23.87
N ARG A 358 4.78 -0.22 25.06
CA ARG A 358 3.67 -0.90 25.73
C ARG A 358 2.33 -0.68 25.03
N ASP A 359 2.13 0.46 24.41
CA ASP A 359 0.91 0.76 23.67
C ASP A 359 0.86 0.02 22.31
N VAL A 360 2.02 -0.36 21.75
CA VAL A 360 2.14 -1.19 20.55
C VAL A 360 2.08 -2.69 20.87
N VAL A 361 2.84 -3.16 21.85
CA VAL A 361 3.03 -4.59 22.15
C VAL A 361 2.22 -5.06 23.36
N GLY A 362 1.89 -4.15 24.27
CA GLY A 362 1.29 -4.48 25.55
C GLY A 362 -0.12 -5.06 25.42
N GLU A 363 -0.42 -5.94 26.38
CA GLU A 363 -1.70 -6.62 26.47
C GLU A 363 -2.85 -5.65 26.78
N LYS A 364 -4.06 -6.01 26.33
CA LYS A 364 -5.26 -5.28 26.74
C LYS A 364 -5.44 -5.41 28.25
N ARG A 365 -5.98 -4.36 28.89
CA ARG A 365 -6.20 -4.32 30.35
C ARG A 365 -6.97 -5.54 30.88
N GLU A 366 -7.96 -5.99 30.13
CA GLU A 366 -8.78 -7.19 30.42
C GLU A 366 -7.94 -8.47 30.45
N VAL A 367 -7.02 -8.63 29.49
CA VAL A 367 -6.14 -9.80 29.39
C VAL A 367 -5.13 -9.81 30.54
N MET A 368 -4.58 -8.64 30.91
CA MET A 368 -3.71 -8.52 32.08
C MET A 368 -4.43 -8.90 33.39
N GLU A 369 -5.71 -8.51 33.52
CA GLU A 369 -6.51 -8.77 34.72
C GLU A 369 -6.83 -10.27 34.86
N ILE A 370 -7.18 -10.92 33.75
CA ILE A 370 -7.39 -12.38 33.67
C ILE A 370 -6.09 -13.15 33.95
N ARG A 371 -4.97 -12.72 33.34
CA ARG A 371 -3.65 -13.35 33.54
C ARG A 371 -3.25 -13.30 35.01
N LYS A 372 -3.39 -12.13 35.65
CA LYS A 372 -3.09 -11.94 37.08
C LYS A 372 -3.92 -12.85 37.97
N GLU A 373 -5.21 -13.03 37.67
CA GLU A 373 -6.09 -13.94 38.41
C GLU A 373 -5.61 -15.40 38.29
N LEU A 374 -5.29 -15.85 37.07
CA LEU A 374 -4.82 -17.21 36.81
C LEU A 374 -3.42 -17.49 37.39
N GLU A 375 -2.51 -16.52 37.38
CA GLU A 375 -1.19 -16.64 38.03
C GLU A 375 -1.32 -16.74 39.55
N THR A 376 -2.18 -15.90 40.16
CA THR A 376 -2.47 -15.98 41.60
C THR A 376 -3.05 -17.36 41.96
N ARG A 377 -3.93 -17.89 41.11
CA ARG A 377 -4.50 -19.22 41.27
C ARG A 377 -3.45 -20.33 41.10
N ARG A 378 -2.56 -20.23 40.10
CA ARG A 378 -1.45 -21.17 39.90
C ARG A 378 -0.55 -21.23 41.13
N GLU A 379 -0.11 -20.08 41.63
CA GLU A 379 0.79 -20.00 42.80
C GLU A 379 0.15 -20.61 44.05
N LEU A 380 -1.14 -20.36 44.27
CA LEU A 380 -1.88 -20.96 45.38
C LEU A 380 -1.94 -22.48 45.23
N LEU A 381 -2.33 -23.00 44.06
CA LEU A 381 -2.43 -24.43 43.81
C LEU A 381 -1.08 -25.15 43.93
N GLU A 382 0.00 -24.54 43.44
CA GLU A 382 1.37 -25.07 43.61
C GLU A 382 1.82 -25.07 45.07
N LYS A 383 1.40 -24.08 45.85
CA LYS A 383 1.68 -24.02 47.29
C LYS A 383 0.90 -25.10 48.03
N GLU A 384 -0.39 -25.28 47.71
CA GLU A 384 -1.23 -26.33 48.29
C GLU A 384 -0.70 -27.72 47.96
N LEU A 385 -0.32 -27.99 46.71
CA LEU A 385 0.32 -29.24 46.30
C LEU A 385 1.65 -29.50 47.01
N ARG A 386 2.47 -28.47 47.22
CA ARG A 386 3.71 -28.59 47.99
C ARG A 386 3.46 -28.97 49.45
N VAL A 387 2.52 -28.29 50.10
CA VAL A 387 2.15 -28.61 51.49
C VAL A 387 1.56 -30.02 51.57
N PHE A 388 0.69 -30.38 50.62
CA PHE A 388 0.07 -31.70 50.57
C PHE A 388 1.09 -32.83 50.41
N ASN A 389 2.05 -32.66 49.49
CA ASN A 389 3.15 -33.63 49.31
C ASN A 389 4.03 -33.71 50.56
N TRP A 390 4.33 -32.58 51.21
CA TRP A 390 5.10 -32.58 52.46
C TRP A 390 4.39 -33.33 53.60
N VAL A 391 3.07 -33.18 53.74
CA VAL A 391 2.27 -33.93 54.74
C VAL A 391 2.28 -35.42 54.43
N LEU A 392 2.07 -35.82 53.18
CA LEU A 392 2.12 -37.23 52.79
C LEU A 392 3.49 -37.88 53.01
N GLU A 393 4.59 -37.15 52.80
CA GLU A 393 5.96 -37.62 53.04
C GLU A 393 6.33 -37.67 54.53
N SER A 394 5.60 -36.96 55.40
CA SER A 394 5.87 -36.92 56.85
C SER A 394 4.95 -37.84 57.67
N GLU A 395 3.84 -38.31 57.09
CA GLU A 395 2.93 -39.31 57.69
C GLU A 395 3.19 -40.76 57.23
N GLY A 396 4.05 -40.97 56.22
CA GLY A 396 4.53 -42.29 55.77
C GLY A 396 5.90 -42.64 56.36
#